data_AF-A0A9D5J8G6-F1
#
_entry.id   AF-A0A9D5J8G6-F1
#
_cell.length_a   1.000
_cell.length_b   1.000
_cell.length_c   1.000
_cell.angle_alpha   90.00
_cell.angle_beta   90.00
_cell.angle_gamma   90.00
#
_symmetry.space_group_name_H-M   'P 1'
#
loop_
_entity.id
_entity.type
_entity.pdbx_description
1 polymer ?
#
loop_
_entity_poly.entity_id
_entity_poly.type
_entity_poly.pdbx_seq_one_letter_code
_entity_poly.pdbx_strand_id
1 'polypeptide(L)'
;MHYHWLRAWQRREGIGIFGPIGIAPRAQRAGIGSVLLHAALFSLRERGYREALIPMVGEPGLIAFYERHAGARVVETVDLGRGGRRYRATVLASGNGSNFQAVIDGALSGRLSLEVAALVTNRTSAFALQRAARAGIAANAIVWDRSNESRETYDDRVLAAVAATEPDLVLLLGWMHVLPASFIARFAHILNLHPAYLPVDPAEDITTMPDGTLLPAFRGARALDDALAAGSPWAGATVHRVGIAVDRGTVLARAPLRLEPDEPRDALNERLHALERRVVATGIRRWSWEQP
;
A
#
# COMPACT_ATOMS: atom_id res chain seq x y z
N MET A 1 -16.01 18.55 -11.25
CA MET A 1 -15.69 17.99 -9.91
C MET A 1 -16.32 16.62 -9.81
N HIS A 2 -15.54 15.54 -9.67
CA HIS A 2 -16.10 14.20 -9.55
C HIS A 2 -15.62 13.53 -8.26
N TYR A 3 -16.55 13.39 -7.32
CA TYR A 3 -16.38 12.68 -6.05
C TYR A 3 -16.34 11.16 -6.25
N HIS A 4 -15.46 10.65 -7.12
CA HIS A 4 -15.40 9.22 -7.45
C HIS A 4 -15.13 8.35 -6.22
N TRP A 5 -14.42 8.88 -5.24
CA TRP A 5 -14.17 8.23 -3.95
C TRP A 5 -15.45 8.02 -3.12
N LEU A 6 -16.51 8.82 -3.33
CA LEU A 6 -17.82 8.62 -2.68
C LEU A 6 -18.64 7.48 -3.29
N ARG A 7 -18.34 7.03 -4.52
CA ARG A 7 -19.10 5.95 -5.18
C ARG A 7 -19.04 4.63 -4.42
N ALA A 8 -17.94 4.38 -3.72
CA ALA A 8 -17.82 3.20 -2.86
C ALA A 8 -18.81 3.25 -1.69
N TRP A 9 -19.06 4.44 -1.14
CA TRP A 9 -19.99 4.65 -0.03
C TRP A 9 -21.45 4.64 -0.48
N GLN A 10 -21.75 5.21 -1.67
CA GLN A 10 -23.11 5.24 -2.22
C GLN A 10 -23.71 3.86 -2.49
N ARG A 11 -22.85 2.85 -2.68
CA ARG A 11 -23.26 1.45 -2.94
C ARG A 11 -23.37 0.60 -1.68
N ARG A 12 -23.01 1.13 -0.49
CA ARG A 12 -23.10 0.37 0.76
C ARG A 12 -24.51 0.46 1.33
N GLU A 13 -25.13 -0.69 1.55
CA GLU A 13 -26.45 -0.76 2.16
C GLU A 13 -26.42 -0.22 3.59
N GLY A 14 -27.44 0.58 3.93
CA GLY A 14 -27.59 1.15 5.27
C GLY A 14 -26.71 2.38 5.58
N ILE A 15 -25.91 2.88 4.64
CA ILE A 15 -25.15 4.13 4.82
C ILE A 15 -25.76 5.27 3.98
N GLY A 16 -26.23 6.30 4.67
CA GLY A 16 -26.61 7.56 4.06
C GLY A 16 -25.40 8.48 3.91
N ILE A 17 -25.38 9.32 2.88
CA ILE A 17 -24.34 10.32 2.68
C ILE A 17 -24.99 11.67 2.52
N PHE A 18 -24.53 12.66 3.28
CA PHE A 18 -24.92 14.05 3.09
C PHE A 18 -23.70 14.96 3.25
N GLY A 19 -23.69 16.10 2.57
CA GLY A 19 -22.56 17.03 2.59
C GLY A 19 -22.47 17.85 3.88
N PRO A 20 -21.33 18.55 4.09
CA PRO A 20 -21.22 19.51 5.17
C PRO A 20 -22.27 20.61 5.00
N ILE A 21 -22.83 21.07 6.13
CA ILE A 21 -23.89 22.07 6.15
C ILE A 21 -23.24 23.42 6.45
N GLY A 22 -23.31 24.34 5.50
CA GLY A 22 -22.88 25.74 5.69
C GLY A 22 -24.03 26.62 6.14
N ILE A 23 -23.80 27.46 7.16
CA ILE A 23 -24.73 28.50 7.59
C ILE A 23 -24.11 29.87 7.31
N ALA A 24 -24.86 30.74 6.63
CA ALA A 24 -24.44 32.11 6.38
C ALA A 24 -24.07 32.83 7.69
N PRO A 25 -23.01 33.66 7.74
CA PRO A 25 -22.52 34.25 8.99
C PRO A 25 -23.59 34.94 9.86
N ARG A 26 -24.55 35.62 9.22
CA ARG A 26 -25.66 36.32 9.91
C ARG A 26 -26.65 35.38 10.62
N ALA A 27 -26.69 34.10 10.24
CA ALA A 27 -27.55 33.08 10.83
C ALA A 27 -26.79 32.11 11.75
N GLN A 28 -25.47 32.27 11.87
CA GLN A 28 -24.67 31.50 12.82
C GLN A 28 -25.08 31.88 14.25
N ARG A 29 -25.02 30.91 15.18
CA ARG A 29 -25.44 31.04 16.60
C ARG A 29 -26.94 31.17 16.86
N ALA A 30 -27.79 31.14 15.83
CA ALA A 30 -29.25 31.09 15.97
C ALA A 30 -29.81 29.66 16.18
N GLY A 31 -28.95 28.66 16.38
CA GLY A 31 -29.34 27.24 16.53
C GLY A 31 -29.80 26.55 15.24
N ILE A 32 -30.01 27.28 14.15
CA ILE A 32 -30.52 26.72 12.89
C ILE A 32 -29.66 25.60 12.30
N GLY A 33 -28.34 25.63 12.52
CA GLY A 33 -27.43 24.58 12.06
C GLY A 33 -27.75 23.21 12.63
N SER A 34 -28.04 23.11 13.94
CA SER A 34 -28.36 21.81 14.57
C SER A 34 -29.71 21.28 14.10
N VAL A 35 -30.68 22.17 13.87
CA VAL A 35 -32.00 21.81 13.33
C VAL A 35 -31.86 21.19 11.94
N LEU A 36 -31.07 21.80 11.05
CA LEU A 36 -30.85 21.26 9.70
C LEU A 36 -30.10 19.91 9.73
N LEU A 37 -29.11 19.77 10.62
CA LEU A 37 -28.40 18.52 10.84
C LEU A 37 -29.35 17.40 11.30
N HIS A 38 -30.17 17.65 12.32
CA HIS A 38 -31.12 16.66 12.81
C HIS A 38 -32.18 16.31 11.78
N ALA A 39 -32.66 17.28 10.99
CA ALA A 39 -33.59 17.02 9.88
C ALA A 39 -32.96 16.13 8.80
N ALA A 40 -31.69 16.36 8.45
CA ALA A 40 -30.97 15.52 7.50
C ALA A 40 -30.79 14.08 8.02
N LEU A 41 -30.38 13.92 9.28
CA LEU A 41 -30.23 12.61 9.91
C LEU A 41 -31.57 11.87 10.03
N PHE A 42 -32.65 12.57 10.38
CA PHE A 42 -33.99 12.02 10.43
C PHE A 42 -34.45 11.51 9.06
N SER A 43 -34.25 12.31 8.00
CA SER A 43 -34.58 11.91 6.63
C SER A 43 -33.82 10.66 6.16
N LEU A 44 -32.54 10.53 6.54
CA LEU A 44 -31.77 9.31 6.25
C LEU A 44 -32.33 8.10 6.99
N ARG A 45 -32.69 8.26 8.26
CA ARG A 45 -33.27 7.19 9.06
C ARG A 45 -34.60 6.69 8.48
N GLU A 46 -35.49 7.59 8.06
CA GLU A 46 -36.77 7.26 7.43
C GLU A 46 -36.60 6.48 6.11
N ARG A 47 -35.45 6.64 5.45
CA ARG A 47 -35.08 5.91 4.23
C ARG A 47 -34.36 4.59 4.50
N GLY A 48 -34.29 4.16 5.77
CA GLY A 48 -33.70 2.89 6.19
C GLY A 48 -32.17 2.92 6.37
N TYR A 49 -31.54 4.09 6.35
CA TYR A 49 -30.11 4.19 6.63
C TYR A 49 -29.86 4.11 8.15
N ARG A 50 -28.88 3.28 8.53
CA ARG A 50 -28.46 3.06 9.93
C ARG A 50 -27.34 4.01 10.34
N GLU A 51 -26.56 4.47 9.38
CA GLU A 51 -25.41 5.34 9.59
C GLU A 51 -25.39 6.47 8.56
N ALA A 52 -24.68 7.55 8.89
CA ALA A 52 -24.50 8.69 8.02
C ALA A 52 -23.02 9.08 7.90
N LEU A 53 -22.56 9.26 6.65
CA LEU A 53 -21.24 9.77 6.35
C LEU A 53 -21.31 11.25 5.96
N ILE A 54 -20.48 12.08 6.63
CA ILE A 54 -20.30 13.50 6.32
C ILE A 54 -18.91 13.70 5.70
N PRO A 55 -18.80 13.76 4.37
CA PRO A 55 -17.52 13.92 3.71
C PRO A 55 -16.98 15.35 3.81
N MET A 56 -15.68 15.53 3.57
CA MET A 56 -15.07 16.85 3.37
C MET A 56 -15.16 17.80 4.59
N VAL A 57 -15.17 17.26 5.80
CA VAL A 57 -15.14 18.05 7.03
C VAL A 57 -13.69 18.15 7.53
N GLY A 58 -13.00 19.25 7.19
CA GLY A 58 -11.64 19.52 7.64
C GLY A 58 -11.51 20.66 8.65
N GLU A 59 -12.56 21.48 8.78
CA GLU A 59 -12.54 22.65 9.66
C GLU A 59 -12.82 22.24 11.12
N PRO A 60 -11.93 22.55 12.10
CA PRO A 60 -12.11 22.15 13.49
C PRO A 60 -13.44 22.58 14.12
N GLY A 61 -13.93 23.78 13.76
CA GLY A 61 -15.22 24.28 14.26
C GLY A 61 -16.40 23.45 13.78
N LEU A 62 -16.34 22.96 12.53
CA LEU A 62 -17.38 22.13 11.94
C LEU A 62 -17.34 20.70 12.48
N ILE A 63 -16.14 20.16 12.73
CA ILE A 63 -15.94 18.89 13.44
C ILE A 63 -16.61 18.96 14.82
N ALA A 64 -16.22 19.94 15.64
CA ALA A 64 -16.75 20.10 16.99
C ALA A 64 -18.27 20.31 17.01
N PHE A 65 -18.82 20.92 15.96
CA PHE A 65 -20.26 21.05 15.79
C PHE A 65 -20.94 19.70 15.59
N TYR A 66 -20.44 18.84 14.70
CA TYR A 66 -21.01 17.50 14.44
C TYR A 66 -20.85 16.56 15.63
N GLU A 67 -19.70 16.58 16.30
CA GLU A 67 -19.46 15.78 17.51
C GLU A 67 -20.48 16.15 18.59
N ARG A 68 -20.68 17.45 18.84
CA ARG A 68 -21.58 17.96 19.88
C ARG A 68 -23.05 17.64 19.61
N HIS A 69 -23.51 17.76 18.36
CA HIS A 69 -24.94 17.70 18.06
C HIS A 69 -25.41 16.36 17.50
N ALA A 70 -24.52 15.52 16.99
CA ALA A 70 -24.86 14.21 16.45
C ALA A 70 -24.11 13.05 17.13
N GLY A 71 -23.21 13.32 18.08
CA GLY A 71 -22.30 12.29 18.60
C GLY A 71 -21.36 11.75 17.51
N ALA A 72 -21.10 12.55 16.47
CA ALA A 72 -20.21 12.16 15.39
C ALA A 72 -18.79 11.90 15.92
N ARG A 73 -18.00 11.14 15.17
CA ARG A 73 -16.59 10.91 15.45
C ARG A 73 -15.80 11.15 14.18
N VAL A 74 -14.68 11.86 14.28
CA VAL A 74 -13.74 11.92 13.17
C VAL A 74 -13.12 10.55 12.99
N VAL A 75 -13.20 10.02 11.78
CA VAL A 75 -12.55 8.79 11.41
C VAL A 75 -11.63 9.08 10.22
N GLU A 76 -10.34 8.81 10.38
CA GLU A 76 -9.39 8.84 9.26
C GLU A 76 -9.76 7.77 8.22
N THR A 77 -10.38 6.68 8.70
CA THR A 77 -10.96 5.59 7.93
C THR A 77 -12.22 5.10 8.64
N VAL A 78 -13.37 5.03 7.96
CA VAL A 78 -14.56 4.39 8.54
C VAL A 78 -14.36 2.87 8.49
N ASP A 79 -13.94 2.27 9.60
CA ASP A 79 -13.96 0.82 9.76
C ASP A 79 -15.37 0.40 10.22
N LEU A 80 -16.22 0.10 9.25
CA LEU A 80 -17.58 -0.41 9.48
C LEU A 80 -17.62 -1.94 9.48
N GLY A 81 -16.56 -2.58 9.98
CA GLY A 81 -16.50 -4.02 10.08
C GLY A 81 -16.11 -4.69 8.76
N ARG A 82 -14.83 -4.56 8.39
CA ARG A 82 -14.13 -5.71 7.81
C ARG A 82 -13.27 -6.39 8.87
N GLY A 83 -13.92 -6.86 9.93
CA GLY A 83 -13.52 -8.15 10.49
C GLY A 83 -14.00 -9.23 9.52
N GLY A 84 -13.10 -9.89 8.80
CA GLY A 84 -13.50 -11.07 8.02
C GLY A 84 -12.44 -11.61 7.07
N ARG A 85 -12.21 -10.91 5.95
CA ARG A 85 -11.37 -11.47 4.88
C ARG A 85 -9.90 -11.15 5.10
N ARG A 86 -9.12 -12.19 5.43
CA ARG A 86 -7.66 -12.19 5.25
C ARG A 86 -7.37 -12.61 3.82
N TYR A 87 -6.50 -11.86 3.14
CA TYR A 87 -6.03 -12.23 1.80
C TYR A 87 -4.81 -13.13 1.93
N ARG A 88 -4.81 -14.24 1.21
CA ARG A 88 -3.71 -15.18 1.16
C ARG A 88 -2.56 -14.59 0.36
N ALA A 89 -1.42 -14.38 1.01
CA ALA A 89 -0.27 -13.71 0.42
C ALA A 89 0.95 -14.64 0.30
N THR A 90 1.58 -14.62 -0.88
CA THR A 90 2.87 -15.28 -1.11
C THR A 90 3.94 -14.23 -1.35
N VAL A 91 5.01 -14.29 -0.55
CA VAL A 91 6.08 -13.30 -0.57
C VAL A 91 7.28 -13.85 -1.32
N LEU A 92 7.85 -13.07 -2.23
CA LEU A 92 9.10 -13.36 -2.91
C LEU A 92 10.21 -12.44 -2.37
N ALA A 93 11.33 -13.02 -1.92
CA ALA A 93 12.47 -12.26 -1.43
C ALA A 93 13.80 -12.96 -1.70
N SER A 94 14.86 -12.22 -2.03
CA SER A 94 16.18 -12.78 -2.35
C SER A 94 17.24 -12.60 -1.25
N GLY A 95 16.94 -11.89 -0.16
CA GLY A 95 17.95 -11.43 0.81
C GLY A 95 17.56 -11.57 2.29
N ASN A 96 17.86 -10.51 3.07
CA ASN A 96 17.65 -10.49 4.53
C ASN A 96 16.17 -10.68 4.94
N GLY A 97 15.23 -10.20 4.13
CA GLY A 97 13.80 -10.32 4.41
C GLY A 97 13.30 -9.43 5.54
N SER A 98 13.89 -8.24 5.75
CA SER A 98 13.40 -7.26 6.73
C SER A 98 11.97 -6.77 6.41
N ASN A 99 11.66 -6.52 5.14
CA ASN A 99 10.31 -6.20 4.69
C ASN A 99 9.35 -7.39 4.84
N PHE A 100 9.83 -8.61 4.60
CA PHE A 100 9.07 -9.83 4.86
C PHE A 100 8.70 -9.97 6.34
N GLN A 101 9.64 -9.71 7.26
CA GLN A 101 9.34 -9.69 8.70
C GLN A 101 8.24 -8.69 9.04
N ALA A 102 8.29 -7.48 8.49
CA ALA A 102 7.27 -6.46 8.74
C ALA A 102 5.87 -6.91 8.27
N VAL A 103 5.80 -7.68 7.18
CA VAL A 103 4.54 -8.27 6.71
C VAL A 103 4.05 -9.36 7.65
N ILE A 104 4.94 -10.24 8.12
CA ILE A 104 4.60 -11.27 9.13
C ILE A 104 4.02 -10.59 10.38
N ASP A 105 4.75 -9.63 10.96
CA ASP A 105 4.36 -8.94 12.18
C ASP A 105 3.03 -8.18 11.99
N GLY A 106 2.84 -7.58 10.81
CA GLY A 106 1.60 -6.90 10.43
C GLY A 106 0.40 -7.85 10.32
N ALA A 107 0.59 -9.04 9.74
CA ALA A 107 -0.44 -10.06 9.61
C ALA A 107 -0.81 -10.69 10.97
N LEU A 108 0.19 -11.03 11.79
CA LEU A 108 -0.02 -11.61 13.12
C LEU A 108 -0.73 -10.64 14.07
N SER A 109 -0.38 -9.35 14.01
CA SER A 109 -1.03 -8.31 14.82
C SER A 109 -2.40 -7.85 14.27
N GLY A 110 -2.83 -8.35 13.10
CA GLY A 110 -4.08 -7.93 12.46
C GLY A 110 -4.03 -6.53 11.83
N ARG A 111 -2.87 -5.85 11.84
CA ARG A 111 -2.68 -4.53 11.21
C ARG A 111 -2.67 -4.59 9.68
N LEU A 112 -2.39 -5.77 9.12
CA LEU A 112 -2.52 -6.07 7.70
C LEU A 112 -3.54 -7.19 7.55
N SER A 113 -4.52 -7.02 6.67
CA SER A 113 -5.55 -8.02 6.36
C SER A 113 -4.99 -9.18 5.53
N LEU A 114 -3.91 -9.80 5.97
CA LEU A 114 -3.19 -10.86 5.26
C LEU A 114 -3.11 -12.15 6.09
N GLU A 115 -3.04 -13.26 5.37
CA GLU A 115 -2.49 -14.53 5.83
C GLU A 115 -1.26 -14.83 4.96
N VAL A 116 -0.08 -14.93 5.56
CA VAL A 116 1.15 -15.21 4.79
C VAL A 116 1.26 -16.71 4.56
N ALA A 117 0.93 -17.15 3.35
CA ALA A 117 0.88 -18.55 2.98
C ALA A 117 2.26 -19.17 2.80
N ALA A 118 3.16 -18.45 2.11
CA ALA A 118 4.49 -18.94 1.82
C ALA A 118 5.50 -17.81 1.56
N LEU A 119 6.77 -18.16 1.75
CA LEU A 119 7.92 -17.45 1.22
C LEU A 119 8.49 -18.24 0.03
N VAL A 120 8.76 -17.57 -1.08
CA VAL A 120 9.58 -18.11 -2.17
C VAL A 120 10.87 -17.29 -2.27
N THR A 121 12.00 -17.96 -2.38
CA THR A 121 13.30 -17.30 -2.52
C THR A 121 14.12 -17.98 -3.61
N ASN A 122 15.02 -17.23 -4.23
CA ASN A 122 15.99 -17.74 -5.20
C ASN A 122 17.38 -17.99 -4.61
N ARG A 123 17.53 -17.89 -3.28
CA ARG A 123 18.80 -18.11 -2.58
C ARG A 123 18.61 -18.99 -1.36
N THR A 124 19.35 -20.09 -1.29
CA THR A 124 19.37 -20.99 -0.12
C THR A 124 19.99 -20.33 1.12
N SER A 125 20.82 -19.30 0.92
CA SER A 125 21.43 -18.51 2.00
C SER A 125 20.59 -17.32 2.46
N ALA A 126 19.39 -17.11 1.92
CA ALA A 126 18.55 -15.98 2.30
C ALA A 126 18.13 -16.08 3.78
N PHE A 127 18.45 -15.06 4.57
CA PHE A 127 18.02 -14.99 5.98
C PHE A 127 16.49 -14.95 6.13
N ALA A 128 15.77 -14.57 5.07
CA ALA A 128 14.31 -14.67 5.00
C ALA A 128 13.79 -16.10 5.29
N LEU A 129 14.55 -17.15 4.94
CA LEU A 129 14.19 -18.54 5.26
C LEU A 129 14.13 -18.77 6.78
N GLN A 130 15.07 -18.20 7.54
CA GLN A 130 15.07 -18.30 9.00
C GLN A 130 13.86 -17.56 9.60
N ARG A 131 13.47 -16.42 9.01
CA ARG A 131 12.27 -15.67 9.43
C ARG A 131 10.99 -16.46 9.19
N ALA A 132 10.87 -17.11 8.03
CA ALA A 132 9.73 -17.96 7.70
C ALA A 132 9.63 -19.13 8.68
N ALA A 133 10.74 -19.83 8.94
CA ALA A 133 10.78 -20.95 9.88
C ALA A 133 10.35 -20.53 11.30
N ARG A 134 10.84 -19.39 11.79
CA ARG A 134 10.45 -18.86 13.12
C ARG A 134 8.97 -18.50 13.22
N ALA A 135 8.35 -18.13 12.11
CA ALA A 135 6.94 -17.77 12.04
C ALA A 135 6.03 -18.96 11.66
N GLY A 136 6.57 -20.16 11.44
CA GLY A 136 5.81 -21.33 11.00
C GLY A 136 5.27 -21.22 9.57
N ILE A 137 5.90 -20.41 8.72
CA ILE A 137 5.48 -20.16 7.34
C ILE A 137 6.25 -21.10 6.40
N ALA A 138 5.54 -21.75 5.48
CA ALA A 138 6.15 -22.59 4.45
C ALA A 138 7.12 -21.76 3.59
N ALA A 139 8.31 -22.31 3.31
CA ALA A 139 9.31 -21.60 2.53
C ALA A 139 9.95 -22.50 1.47
N ASN A 140 10.01 -22.02 0.23
CA ASN A 140 10.58 -22.73 -0.90
C ASN A 140 11.78 -21.97 -1.47
N ALA A 141 12.96 -22.59 -1.45
CA ALA A 141 14.15 -22.07 -2.12
C ALA A 141 14.25 -22.68 -3.53
N ILE A 142 13.93 -21.89 -4.55
CA ILE A 142 14.01 -22.27 -5.97
C ILE A 142 15.25 -21.59 -6.55
N VAL A 143 16.36 -22.32 -6.62
CA VAL A 143 17.64 -21.77 -7.13
C VAL A 143 17.73 -21.98 -8.63
N TRP A 144 18.25 -20.97 -9.34
CA TRP A 144 18.56 -21.07 -10.76
C TRP A 144 19.92 -21.72 -10.99
N ASP A 145 19.95 -22.95 -11.49
CA ASP A 145 21.18 -23.61 -11.95
C ASP A 145 21.49 -23.23 -13.40
N ARG A 146 22.20 -22.11 -13.57
CA ARG A 146 22.52 -21.55 -14.88
C ARG A 146 23.35 -22.48 -15.78
N SER A 147 23.96 -23.51 -15.22
CA SER A 147 24.75 -24.49 -15.98
C SER A 147 23.89 -25.60 -16.58
N ASN A 148 22.73 -25.90 -15.97
CA ASN A 148 21.94 -27.08 -16.29
C ASN A 148 20.47 -26.79 -16.62
N GLU A 149 19.98 -25.55 -16.43
CA GLU A 149 18.62 -25.17 -16.80
C GLU A 149 18.56 -23.78 -17.45
N SER A 150 17.64 -23.65 -18.42
CA SER A 150 17.35 -22.37 -19.07
C SER A 150 16.64 -21.42 -18.10
N ARG A 151 16.60 -20.13 -18.47
CA ARG A 151 15.89 -19.13 -17.66
C ARG A 151 14.40 -19.41 -17.61
N GLU A 152 13.83 -19.87 -18.71
CA GLU A 152 12.42 -20.19 -18.88
C GLU A 152 12.02 -21.37 -17.97
N THR A 153 12.81 -22.45 -17.96
CA THR A 153 12.58 -23.59 -17.07
C THR A 153 12.64 -23.18 -15.58
N TYR A 154 13.59 -22.32 -15.22
CA TYR A 154 13.66 -21.76 -13.87
C TYR A 154 12.42 -20.92 -13.53
N ASP A 155 11.99 -20.05 -14.44
CA ASP A 155 10.82 -19.19 -14.22
C ASP A 155 9.53 -19.99 -14.10
N ASP A 156 9.37 -21.08 -14.87
CA ASP A 156 8.23 -21.99 -14.77
C ASP A 156 8.19 -22.68 -13.40
N ARG A 157 9.35 -23.06 -12.83
CA ARG A 157 9.43 -23.60 -11.48
C ARG A 157 9.02 -22.57 -10.42
N VAL A 158 9.46 -21.32 -10.56
CA VAL A 158 9.05 -20.23 -9.66
C VAL A 158 7.54 -19.98 -9.77
N LEU A 159 7.01 -19.94 -10.99
CA LEU A 159 5.58 -19.79 -11.26
C LEU A 159 4.77 -20.92 -10.61
N ALA A 160 5.18 -22.17 -10.80
CA ALA A 160 4.50 -23.34 -10.23
C ALA A 160 4.52 -23.30 -8.70
N ALA A 161 5.67 -22.96 -8.09
CA ALA A 161 5.81 -22.86 -6.64
C ALA A 161 4.89 -21.77 -6.04
N VAL A 162 4.77 -20.62 -6.70
CA VAL A 162 3.85 -19.55 -6.26
C VAL A 162 2.40 -19.95 -6.53
N ALA A 163 2.08 -20.54 -7.68
CA ALA A 163 0.71 -20.93 -8.04
C ALA A 163 0.15 -22.01 -7.10
N ALA A 164 0.97 -22.96 -6.65
CA ALA A 164 0.59 -24.00 -5.70
C ALA A 164 0.15 -23.46 -4.32
N THR A 165 0.47 -22.20 -4.02
CA THR A 165 0.04 -21.54 -2.78
C THR A 165 -1.31 -20.84 -2.90
N GLU A 166 -1.89 -20.79 -4.10
CA GLU A 166 -3.17 -20.13 -4.41
C GLU A 166 -3.30 -18.71 -3.82
N PRO A 167 -2.35 -17.79 -4.11
CA PRO A 167 -2.37 -16.48 -3.47
C PRO A 167 -3.44 -15.56 -4.05
N ASP A 168 -4.14 -14.83 -3.19
CA ASP A 168 -4.88 -13.62 -3.56
C ASP A 168 -3.92 -12.48 -3.93
N LEU A 169 -2.72 -12.47 -3.34
CA LEU A 169 -1.70 -11.42 -3.48
C LEU A 169 -0.28 -11.98 -3.54
N VAL A 170 0.47 -11.59 -4.57
CA VAL A 170 1.92 -11.83 -4.64
C VAL A 170 2.66 -10.55 -4.22
N LEU A 171 3.61 -10.67 -3.29
CA LEU A 171 4.42 -9.55 -2.78
C LEU A 171 5.89 -9.73 -3.15
N LEU A 172 6.43 -8.85 -3.98
CA LEU A 172 7.85 -8.81 -4.32
C LEU A 172 8.56 -7.86 -3.34
N LEU A 173 9.24 -8.42 -2.34
CA LEU A 173 9.88 -7.68 -1.26
C LEU A 173 11.40 -7.94 -1.29
N GLY A 174 12.08 -7.30 -2.25
CA GLY A 174 13.49 -7.53 -2.53
C GLY A 174 13.72 -8.77 -3.40
N TRP A 175 12.82 -9.01 -4.36
CA TRP A 175 13.00 -10.02 -5.40
C TRP A 175 13.85 -9.45 -6.54
N MET A 176 14.97 -10.11 -6.87
CA MET A 176 16.01 -9.54 -7.74
C MET A 176 15.95 -10.00 -9.20
N HIS A 177 14.87 -10.67 -9.61
CA HIS A 177 14.71 -11.18 -10.97
C HIS A 177 13.50 -10.51 -11.65
N VAL A 178 13.65 -10.15 -12.93
CA VAL A 178 12.50 -9.75 -13.76
C VAL A 178 11.58 -10.95 -13.92
N LEU A 179 10.28 -10.72 -13.76
CA LEU A 179 9.25 -11.74 -13.93
C LEU A 179 8.82 -11.83 -15.40
N PRO A 180 8.64 -13.03 -15.95
CA PRO A 180 8.14 -13.17 -17.31
C PRO A 180 6.65 -12.78 -17.40
N ALA A 181 6.21 -12.46 -18.62
CA ALA A 181 4.81 -12.11 -18.88
C ALA A 181 3.83 -13.23 -18.48
N SER A 182 4.24 -14.51 -18.59
CA SER A 182 3.46 -15.66 -18.14
C SER A 182 3.16 -15.61 -16.63
N PHE A 183 4.14 -15.20 -15.83
CA PHE A 183 3.96 -15.04 -14.39
C PHE A 183 2.99 -13.89 -14.09
N ILE A 184 3.18 -12.74 -14.74
CA ILE A 184 2.33 -11.55 -14.53
C ILE A 184 0.88 -11.85 -14.93
N ALA A 185 0.66 -12.58 -16.02
CA ALA A 185 -0.68 -12.96 -16.48
C ALA A 185 -1.38 -13.97 -15.56
N ARG A 186 -0.63 -14.77 -14.79
CA ARG A 186 -1.19 -15.83 -13.93
C ARG A 186 -1.85 -15.31 -12.66
N PHE A 187 -1.42 -14.15 -12.15
CA PHE A 187 -1.86 -13.62 -10.86
C PHE A 187 -2.55 -12.28 -11.04
N ALA A 188 -3.76 -12.14 -10.50
CA ALA A 188 -4.55 -10.91 -10.60
C ALA A 188 -3.89 -9.72 -9.86
N HIS A 189 -3.15 -10.00 -8.79
CA HIS A 189 -2.56 -8.98 -7.93
C HIS A 189 -1.12 -9.32 -7.57
N ILE A 190 -0.21 -8.46 -8.04
CA ILE A 190 1.21 -8.51 -7.72
C ILE A 190 1.63 -7.10 -7.32
N LEU A 191 2.24 -6.94 -6.14
CA LEU A 191 2.81 -5.68 -5.69
C LEU A 191 4.32 -5.82 -5.56
N ASN A 192 5.04 -4.78 -5.94
CA ASN A 192 6.49 -4.68 -5.77
C ASN A 192 6.85 -3.51 -4.87
N LEU A 193 7.83 -3.73 -4.00
CA LEU A 193 8.56 -2.66 -3.33
C LEU A 193 9.78 -2.31 -4.17
N HIS A 194 9.82 -1.07 -4.63
CA HIS A 194 10.95 -0.49 -5.36
C HIS A 194 11.69 0.54 -4.49
N PRO A 195 13.03 0.45 -4.33
CA PRO A 195 13.81 1.34 -3.45
C PRO A 195 14.14 2.68 -4.10
N ALA A 196 13.15 3.31 -4.73
CA ALA A 196 13.23 4.69 -5.19
C ALA A 196 11.85 5.37 -5.19
N TYR A 197 11.85 6.70 -5.19
CA TYR A 197 10.64 7.51 -5.27
C TYR A 197 10.16 7.61 -6.73
N LEU A 198 9.34 6.66 -7.15
CA LEU A 198 8.78 6.66 -8.52
C LEU A 198 7.68 7.73 -8.72
N PRO A 199 7.50 8.25 -9.95
CA PRO A 199 6.39 9.14 -10.31
C PRO A 199 5.00 8.51 -10.06
N VAL A 200 3.98 9.33 -9.82
CA VAL A 200 2.59 8.85 -9.69
C VAL A 200 2.06 8.38 -11.03
N ASP A 201 2.34 9.16 -12.08
CA ASP A 201 2.06 8.76 -13.45
C ASP A 201 3.18 7.82 -13.93
N PRO A 202 2.89 6.53 -14.20
CA PRO A 202 3.90 5.57 -14.62
C PRO A 202 4.53 5.86 -15.98
N ALA A 203 3.92 6.72 -16.81
CA ALA A 203 4.47 7.14 -18.09
C ALA A 203 5.63 8.14 -17.93
N GLU A 204 5.65 8.88 -16.82
CA GLU A 204 6.67 9.88 -16.55
C GLU A 204 8.02 9.23 -16.18
N ASP A 205 9.09 9.91 -16.58
CA ASP A 205 10.48 9.55 -16.24
C ASP A 205 11.14 10.58 -15.33
N ILE A 206 10.39 11.60 -14.93
CA ILE A 206 10.80 12.63 -13.97
C ILE A 206 9.81 12.64 -12.80
N THR A 207 10.32 12.86 -11.60
CA THR A 207 9.50 13.08 -10.42
C THR A 207 9.90 14.36 -9.70
N THR A 208 8.92 15.02 -9.09
CA THR A 208 9.14 16.20 -8.26
C THR A 208 9.18 15.79 -6.79
N MET A 209 10.28 16.15 -6.13
CA MET A 209 10.51 15.94 -4.70
C MET A 209 9.80 17.02 -3.86
N PRO A 210 9.63 16.84 -2.54
CA PRO A 210 8.91 17.80 -1.68
C PRO A 210 9.46 19.24 -1.71
N ASP A 211 10.75 19.42 -1.99
CA ASP A 211 11.40 20.73 -2.11
C ASP A 211 11.37 21.33 -3.52
N GLY A 212 10.67 20.67 -4.46
CA GLY A 212 10.59 21.10 -5.87
C GLY A 212 11.71 20.54 -6.75
N THR A 213 12.69 19.82 -6.21
CA THR A 213 13.76 19.19 -7.00
C THR A 213 13.16 18.20 -8.00
N LEU A 214 13.59 18.28 -9.26
CA LEU A 214 13.25 17.31 -10.30
C LEU A 214 14.31 16.23 -10.35
N LEU A 215 13.88 14.97 -10.24
CA LEU A 215 14.77 13.81 -10.30
C LEU A 215 14.32 12.83 -11.38
N PRO A 216 15.27 12.14 -12.04
CA PRO A 216 14.95 10.96 -12.83
C PRO A 216 14.21 9.91 -12.00
N ALA A 217 13.30 9.19 -12.62
CA ALA A 217 12.71 7.99 -12.07
C ALA A 217 13.77 6.88 -12.08
N PHE A 218 14.50 6.70 -10.99
CA PHE A 218 15.46 5.60 -10.84
C PHE A 218 14.72 4.26 -10.83
N ARG A 219 14.86 3.47 -11.89
CA ARG A 219 14.18 2.17 -12.11
C ARG A 219 15.20 1.04 -12.13
N GLY A 220 14.74 -0.18 -11.87
CA GLY A 220 15.59 -1.38 -11.88
C GLY A 220 16.37 -1.63 -10.59
N ALA A 221 17.19 -2.68 -10.63
CA ALA A 221 17.75 -3.31 -9.43
C ALA A 221 18.76 -2.47 -8.63
N ARG A 222 19.27 -1.38 -9.20
CA ARG A 222 20.34 -0.53 -8.63
C ARG A 222 19.89 0.88 -8.29
N ALA A 223 18.58 1.12 -8.19
CA ALA A 223 18.01 2.46 -8.10
C ALA A 223 18.61 3.37 -7.00
N LEU A 224 18.97 2.81 -5.83
CA LEU A 224 19.66 3.58 -4.78
C LEU A 224 21.09 3.97 -5.18
N ASP A 225 21.84 3.03 -5.76
CA ASP A 225 23.21 3.29 -6.22
C ASP A 225 23.20 4.30 -7.37
N ASP A 226 22.22 4.20 -8.28
CA ASP A 226 22.05 5.13 -9.40
C ASP A 226 21.72 6.54 -8.89
N ALA A 227 20.87 6.66 -7.87
CA ALA A 227 20.56 7.94 -7.23
C ALA A 227 21.81 8.58 -6.59
N LEU A 228 22.61 7.79 -5.89
CA LEU A 228 23.85 8.25 -5.26
C LEU A 228 24.89 8.67 -6.32
N ALA A 229 25.05 7.87 -7.38
CA ALA A 229 25.97 8.17 -8.48
C ALA A 229 25.58 9.44 -9.25
N ALA A 230 24.27 9.73 -9.34
CA ALA A 230 23.75 10.96 -9.92
C ALA A 230 23.89 12.19 -9.00
N GLY A 231 24.42 12.04 -7.79
CA GLY A 231 24.50 13.12 -6.80
C GLY A 231 23.12 13.59 -6.32
N SER A 232 22.10 12.72 -6.37
CA SER A 232 20.76 13.06 -5.95
C SER A 232 20.72 13.42 -4.46
N PRO A 233 20.05 14.52 -4.05
CA PRO A 233 19.82 14.81 -2.63
C PRO A 233 18.69 13.95 -2.04
N TRP A 234 18.03 13.14 -2.86
CA TRP A 234 16.92 12.30 -2.42
C TRP A 234 17.00 10.87 -2.94
N ALA A 235 16.48 9.96 -2.11
CA ALA A 235 16.05 8.64 -2.47
C ALA A 235 14.56 8.48 -2.08
N GLY A 236 14.09 7.24 -2.00
CA GLY A 236 12.78 6.95 -1.45
C GLY A 236 12.40 5.49 -1.61
N ALA A 237 11.15 5.19 -1.34
CA ALA A 237 10.58 3.86 -1.57
C ALA A 237 9.18 4.00 -2.15
N THR A 238 8.84 3.10 -3.08
CA THR A 238 7.53 3.04 -3.71
C THR A 238 7.00 1.61 -3.71
N VAL A 239 5.74 1.44 -3.31
CA VAL A 239 4.97 0.23 -3.56
C VAL A 239 4.02 0.49 -4.72
N HIS A 240 4.12 -0.35 -5.75
CA HIS A 240 3.32 -0.24 -6.96
C HIS A 240 2.81 -1.61 -7.41
N ARG A 241 1.76 -1.60 -8.23
CA ARG A 241 1.28 -2.81 -8.93
C ARG A 241 2.33 -3.25 -9.95
N VAL A 242 2.51 -4.54 -10.17
CA VAL A 242 3.42 -5.04 -11.22
C VAL A 242 2.66 -5.20 -12.53
N GLY A 243 3.27 -4.78 -13.62
CA GLY A 243 2.82 -5.01 -14.99
C GLY A 243 4.00 -5.41 -15.86
N ILE A 244 3.79 -5.52 -17.18
CA ILE A 244 4.81 -5.94 -18.14
C ILE A 244 5.98 -4.94 -18.17
N ALA A 245 5.68 -3.65 -18.10
CA ALA A 245 6.69 -2.61 -18.04
C ALA A 245 7.29 -2.50 -16.62
N VAL A 246 8.61 -2.69 -16.54
CA VAL A 246 9.36 -2.71 -15.27
C VAL A 246 9.19 -1.39 -14.52
N ASP A 247 8.78 -1.49 -13.26
CA ASP A 247 8.56 -0.36 -12.33
C ASP A 247 7.57 0.72 -12.81
N ARG A 248 6.77 0.44 -13.84
CA ARG A 248 5.78 1.38 -14.42
C ARG A 248 4.34 1.03 -14.09
N GLY A 249 4.10 0.47 -12.91
CA GLY A 249 2.73 0.20 -12.48
C GLY A 249 2.15 1.30 -11.60
N THR A 250 0.84 1.21 -11.37
CA THR A 250 0.12 2.16 -10.52
C THR A 250 0.69 2.19 -9.10
N VAL A 251 1.08 3.38 -8.66
CA VAL A 251 1.60 3.61 -7.31
C VAL A 251 0.48 3.51 -6.27
N LEU A 252 0.71 2.70 -5.23
CA LEU A 252 -0.19 2.58 -4.08
C LEU A 252 0.30 3.41 -2.90
N ALA A 253 1.59 3.37 -2.63
CA ALA A 253 2.23 4.14 -1.58
C ALA A 253 3.64 4.51 -2.00
N ARG A 254 4.11 5.70 -1.60
CA ARG A 254 5.50 6.12 -1.78
C ARG A 254 5.90 7.10 -0.69
N ALA A 255 7.18 7.15 -0.37
CA ALA A 255 7.70 8.13 0.57
C ALA A 255 9.12 8.57 0.17
N PRO A 256 9.43 9.87 0.28
CA PRO A 256 10.76 10.39 -0.03
C PRO A 256 11.72 10.17 1.15
N LEU A 257 13.01 10.07 0.86
CA LEU A 257 14.09 10.02 1.85
C LEU A 257 15.15 11.07 1.52
N ARG A 258 15.43 12.00 2.43
CA ARG A 258 16.54 12.95 2.28
C ARG A 258 17.85 12.22 2.50
N LEU A 259 18.78 12.36 1.55
CA LEU A 259 20.13 11.86 1.67
C LEU A 259 20.97 12.92 2.39
N GLU A 260 21.68 12.49 3.44
CA GLU A 260 22.54 13.39 4.21
C GLU A 260 23.97 13.35 3.64
N PRO A 261 24.68 14.49 3.57
CA PRO A 261 26.09 14.51 3.18
C PRO A 261 26.92 13.61 4.10
N ASP A 262 27.87 12.89 3.52
CA ASP A 262 28.82 12.02 4.22
C ASP A 262 28.18 10.92 5.10
N GLU A 263 26.89 10.60 4.88
CA GLU A 263 26.22 9.54 5.60
C GLU A 263 26.85 8.16 5.30
N PRO A 264 27.26 7.40 6.33
CA PRO A 264 27.74 6.04 6.12
C PRO A 264 26.67 5.16 5.48
N ARG A 265 27.08 4.31 4.52
CA ARG A 265 26.14 3.47 3.74
C ARG A 265 25.23 2.60 4.63
N ASP A 266 25.74 2.08 5.73
CA ASP A 266 24.95 1.26 6.64
C ASP A 266 23.84 2.05 7.34
N ALA A 267 24.13 3.28 7.79
CA ALA A 267 23.13 4.18 8.38
C ALA A 267 22.04 4.57 7.36
N LEU A 268 22.44 4.86 6.11
CA LEU A 268 21.50 5.12 5.02
C LEU A 268 20.60 3.90 4.76
N ASN A 269 21.18 2.71 4.66
CA ASN A 269 20.43 1.47 4.44
C ASN A 269 19.43 1.22 5.58
N GLU A 270 19.79 1.49 6.84
CA GLU A 270 18.88 1.35 7.98
C GLU A 270 17.68 2.31 7.89
N ARG A 271 17.92 3.59 7.57
CA ARG A 271 16.86 4.59 7.35
C ARG A 271 15.96 4.21 6.19
N LEU A 272 16.54 3.75 5.08
CA LEU A 272 15.79 3.30 3.92
C LEU A 272 14.94 2.07 4.24
N HIS A 273 15.50 1.03 4.87
CA HIS A 273 14.72 -0.14 5.25
C HIS A 273 13.58 0.22 6.23
N ALA A 274 13.78 1.19 7.13
CA ALA A 274 12.72 1.68 8.01
C ALA A 274 11.60 2.39 7.23
N LEU A 275 11.95 3.18 6.22
CA LEU A 275 10.99 3.79 5.31
C LEU A 275 10.22 2.74 4.51
N GLU A 276 10.92 1.79 3.90
CA GLU A 276 10.35 0.70 3.10
C GLU A 276 9.30 -0.08 3.88
N ARG A 277 9.58 -0.50 5.12
CA ARG A 277 8.61 -1.22 5.96
C ARG A 277 7.30 -0.44 6.13
N ARG A 278 7.39 0.88 6.32
CA ARG A 278 6.20 1.75 6.43
C ARG A 278 5.45 1.84 5.10
N VAL A 279 6.17 2.01 3.98
CA VAL A 279 5.58 2.11 2.64
C VAL A 279 4.92 0.79 2.24
N VAL A 280 5.54 -0.36 2.50
CA VAL A 280 4.97 -1.71 2.32
C VAL A 280 3.65 -1.84 3.07
N ALA A 281 3.64 -1.54 4.37
CA ALA A 281 2.43 -1.65 5.17
C ALA A 281 1.30 -0.75 4.64
N THR A 282 1.61 0.50 4.26
CA THR A 282 0.64 1.43 3.67
C THR A 282 0.12 0.95 2.32
N GLY A 283 1.00 0.46 1.44
CA GLY A 283 0.63 -0.06 0.13
C GLY A 283 -0.29 -1.27 0.22
N ILE A 284 0.01 -2.21 1.12
CA ILE A 284 -0.83 -3.38 1.39
C ILE A 284 -2.20 -2.96 1.92
N ARG A 285 -2.27 -2.06 2.93
CA ARG A 285 -3.54 -1.58 3.47
C ARG A 285 -4.41 -0.91 2.41
N ARG A 286 -3.81 -0.08 1.56
CA ARG A 286 -4.51 0.55 0.44
C ARG A 286 -5.02 -0.49 -0.55
N TRP A 287 -4.18 -1.44 -0.94
CA TRP A 287 -4.60 -2.53 -1.85
C TRP A 287 -5.76 -3.33 -1.27
N SER A 288 -5.71 -3.72 0.01
CA SER A 288 -6.77 -4.50 0.66
C SER A 288 -8.08 -3.72 0.78
N TRP A 289 -8.00 -2.39 0.91
CA TRP A 289 -9.17 -1.53 0.91
C TRP A 289 -9.86 -1.45 -0.45
N GLU A 290 -9.09 -1.54 -1.54
CA GLU A 290 -9.60 -1.56 -2.92
C GLU A 290 -10.23 -2.90 -3.30
N GLN A 291 -10.03 -3.96 -2.51
CA GLN A 291 -10.58 -5.28 -2.78
C GLN A 291 -12.05 -5.39 -2.34
N PRO A 292 -12.87 -6.19 -3.05
CA PRO A 292 -14.27 -6.43 -2.69
C PRO A 292 -14.45 -7.15 -1.35
#